data_AF-A0A7L5DKX8-F1
#
_entry.id   AF-A0A7L5DKX8-F1
#
_cell.length_a   1.000
_cell.length_b   1.000
_cell.length_c   1.000
_cell.angle_alpha   90.00
_cell.angle_beta   90.00
_cell.angle_gamma   90.00
#
_symmetry.space_group_name_H-M   'P 1'
#
loop_
_entity.id
_entity.type
_entity.pdbx_description
1 polymer ?
#
loop_
_entity_poly.entity_id
_entity_poly.type
_entity_poly.pdbx_seq_one_letter_code
_entity_poly.pdbx_strand_id
1 'polypeptide(L)'
;MRDYTDSLPVDLSALPVNQPVLLTIRGGDGDVSYSVFKDFSGRYTYGNVVNYPLGSVAAVRGKSLLTLTLVTDTNPFTNRTSLWFLVNNQRFAPFTADAEEDNGTVSYSITLSFV
;
A
#
# COMPACT_ATOMS: atom_id res chain seq x y z
N MET A 1 0.06 -7.41 -17.93
CA MET A 1 0.28 -6.61 -16.69
C MET A 1 -0.75 -5.50 -16.68
N ARG A 2 -1.54 -5.41 -15.60
CA ARG A 2 -2.57 -4.37 -15.42
C ARG A 2 -2.10 -3.35 -14.40
N ASP A 3 -2.57 -2.12 -14.53
CA ASP A 3 -2.28 -1.02 -13.61
C ASP A 3 -3.56 -0.58 -12.88
N TYR A 4 -3.47 -0.45 -11.56
CA TYR A 4 -4.48 0.17 -10.71
C TYR A 4 -3.88 1.45 -10.12
N THR A 5 -4.58 2.58 -10.28
CA THR A 5 -4.13 3.88 -9.76
C THR A 5 -5.21 4.52 -8.90
N ASP A 6 -4.82 5.02 -7.73
CA ASP A 6 -5.75 5.66 -6.80
C ASP A 6 -5.06 6.75 -5.96
N SER A 7 -5.86 7.61 -5.32
CA SER A 7 -5.39 8.64 -4.41
C SER A 7 -6.25 8.73 -3.16
N LEU A 8 -5.60 8.80 -2.01
CA LEU A 8 -6.26 8.68 -0.71
C LEU A 8 -5.85 9.83 0.22
N PRO A 9 -6.82 10.56 0.80
CA PRO A 9 -6.53 11.45 1.90
C PRO A 9 -6.29 10.64 3.19
N VAL A 10 -5.22 10.98 3.89
CA VAL A 10 -4.88 10.45 5.22
C VAL A 10 -4.97 11.60 6.21
N ASP A 11 -6.08 11.66 6.94
CA ASP A 11 -6.31 12.70 7.96
C ASP A 11 -5.53 12.40 9.23
N LEU A 12 -4.57 13.28 9.56
CA LEU A 12 -3.75 13.22 10.76
C LEU A 12 -4.12 14.32 11.76
N SER A 13 -5.25 15.03 11.58
CA SER A 13 -5.66 16.18 12.39
C SER A 13 -5.88 15.82 13.86
N ALA A 14 -6.39 14.62 14.13
CA ALA A 14 -6.65 14.11 15.47
C ALA A 14 -5.40 13.60 16.21
N LEU A 15 -4.24 13.51 15.53
CA LEU A 15 -3.01 12.94 16.10
C LEU A 15 -2.06 14.04 16.61
N PRO A 16 -1.39 13.84 17.76
CA PRO A 16 -0.35 14.76 18.24
C PRO A 16 0.76 14.99 17.22
N VAL A 17 1.21 16.23 17.10
CA VAL A 17 2.23 16.67 16.13
C VAL A 17 3.54 15.87 16.18
N ASN A 18 3.91 15.39 17.37
CA ASN A 18 5.14 14.62 17.61
C ASN A 18 4.94 13.11 17.51
N GLN A 19 3.70 12.63 17.28
CA GLN A 19 3.44 11.21 17.17
C GLN A 19 4.15 10.64 15.94
N PRO A 20 4.86 9.50 16.05
CA PRO A 20 5.42 8.83 14.90
C PRO A 20 4.31 8.30 13.97
N VAL A 21 4.58 8.35 12.67
CA VAL A 21 3.70 7.86 11.60
C VAL A 21 4.33 6.63 10.98
N LEU A 22 3.63 5.51 11.10
CA LEU A 22 3.98 4.24 10.48
C LEU A 22 2.98 3.93 9.39
N LEU A 23 3.47 3.75 8.17
CA LEU A 23 2.71 3.19 7.06
C LEU A 23 2.94 1.68 7.00
N THR A 24 1.89 0.90 7.01
CA THR A 24 1.93 -0.54 6.74
C THR A 24 1.22 -0.80 5.42
N ILE A 25 1.91 -1.43 4.49
CA ILE A 25 1.32 -1.96 3.25
C ILE A 25 1.20 -3.47 3.40
N ARG A 26 0.03 -4.03 3.10
CA ARG A 26 -0.26 -5.46 3.27
C ARG A 26 -1.01 -6.02 2.09
N GLY A 27 -0.55 -7.17 1.60
CA GLY A 27 -1.28 -8.01 0.66
C GLY A 27 -2.55 -8.61 1.28
N GLY A 28 -3.63 -8.66 0.51
CA GLY A 28 -4.91 -9.26 0.90
C GLY A 28 -5.21 -10.56 0.15
N ASP A 29 -6.46 -10.74 -0.31
CA ASP A 29 -6.90 -11.92 -1.06
C ASP A 29 -6.16 -12.06 -2.40
N GLY A 30 -5.92 -13.30 -2.84
CA GLY A 30 -5.14 -13.64 -4.05
C GLY A 30 -3.63 -13.69 -3.84
N ASP A 31 -3.14 -13.22 -2.70
CA ASP A 31 -1.71 -12.99 -2.47
C ASP A 31 -1.05 -14.16 -1.72
N VAL A 32 -0.39 -15.06 -2.46
CA VAL A 32 0.45 -16.12 -1.87
C VAL A 32 1.88 -15.97 -2.40
N SER A 33 2.69 -15.22 -1.63
CA SER A 33 4.14 -15.41 -1.43
C SER A 33 5.10 -14.34 -1.95
N TYR A 34 4.70 -13.31 -2.71
CA TYR A 34 5.71 -12.38 -3.27
C TYR A 34 5.18 -11.01 -3.74
N SER A 35 4.83 -10.11 -2.80
CA SER A 35 4.61 -8.70 -3.14
C SER A 35 5.92 -7.90 -3.09
N VAL A 36 6.18 -7.11 -4.14
CA VAL A 36 7.36 -6.22 -4.23
C VAL A 36 6.92 -4.78 -4.01
N PHE A 37 7.47 -4.16 -2.97
CA PHE A 37 7.17 -2.79 -2.58
C PHE A 37 8.37 -1.90 -2.88
N LYS A 38 8.15 -0.80 -3.59
CA LYS A 38 9.15 0.25 -3.75
C LYS A 38 8.82 1.40 -2.80
N ASP A 39 9.76 1.69 -1.89
CA ASP A 39 9.59 2.81 -0.97
C ASP A 39 9.95 4.16 -1.60
N PHE A 40 9.69 5.24 -0.87
CA PHE A 40 9.98 6.61 -1.33
C PHE A 40 11.48 6.92 -1.44
N SER A 41 12.34 6.11 -0.83
CA SER A 41 13.80 6.18 -0.99
C SER A 41 14.29 5.38 -2.21
N GLY A 42 13.39 4.68 -2.90
CA GLY A 42 13.68 3.83 -4.05
C GLY A 42 14.14 2.42 -3.66
N ARG A 43 14.08 2.05 -2.38
CA ARG A 43 14.46 0.72 -1.91
C ARG A 43 13.33 -0.27 -2.15
N TYR A 44 13.70 -1.46 -2.64
CA TYR A 44 12.78 -2.59 -2.80
C TYR A 44 12.69 -3.39 -1.51
N THR A 45 11.46 -3.74 -1.12
CA THR A 45 11.17 -4.64 -0.01
C THR A 45 10.26 -5.76 -0.51
N TYR A 46 10.47 -6.98 -0.01
CA TYR A 46 9.75 -8.19 -0.40
C TYR A 46 9.00 -8.74 0.81
N GLY A 47 7.76 -9.18 0.61
CA GLY A 47 6.97 -9.86 1.64
C GLY A 47 5.47 -9.69 1.42
N ASN A 48 4.65 -10.09 2.39
CA ASN A 48 3.20 -9.87 2.36
C ASN A 48 2.79 -8.66 3.22
N VAL A 49 3.71 -8.14 4.02
CA VAL A 49 3.52 -6.99 4.90
C VAL A 49 4.83 -6.20 4.93
N VAL A 50 4.76 -4.90 4.68
CA VAL A 50 5.90 -4.00 4.79
C VAL A 50 5.54 -2.79 5.63
N ASN A 51 6.46 -2.39 6.49
CA ASN A 51 6.31 -1.27 7.42
C ASN A 51 7.31 -0.16 7.05
N TYR A 52 6.81 1.05 6.85
CA TYR A 52 7.59 2.23 6.48
C TYR A 52 7.42 3.33 7.54
N PRO A 53 8.47 3.63 8.33
CA PRO A 53 8.46 4.79 9.21
C PRO A 53 8.54 6.06 8.36
N LEU A 54 7.51 6.91 8.44
CA LEU A 54 7.42 8.14 7.63
C LEU A 54 7.91 9.40 8.36
N GLY A 55 8.17 9.29 9.68
CA GLY A 55 8.57 10.41 10.53
C GLY A 55 7.48 10.76 11.54
N SER A 56 7.40 12.03 11.96
CA SER A 56 6.33 12.52 12.84
C SER A 56 5.16 13.08 12.04
N VAL A 57 3.99 13.24 12.68
CA VAL A 57 2.81 13.90 12.09
C VAL A 57 3.18 15.27 11.51
N ALA A 58 3.93 16.08 12.25
CA ALA A 58 4.41 17.39 11.77
C ALA A 58 5.30 17.29 10.52
N ALA A 59 6.10 16.23 10.40
CA ALA A 59 7.01 16.05 9.27
C ALA A 59 6.29 15.61 8.00
N VAL A 60 5.14 14.93 8.11
CA VAL A 60 4.41 14.38 6.95
C VAL A 60 3.16 15.18 6.56
N ARG A 61 2.57 15.97 7.47
CA ARG A 61 1.37 16.77 7.17
C ARG A 61 1.61 17.73 6.00
N GLY A 62 0.63 17.79 5.09
CA GLY A 62 0.68 18.57 3.86
C GLY A 62 1.55 17.96 2.75
N LYS A 63 2.14 16.77 2.97
CA LYS A 63 2.93 16.06 1.96
C LYS A 63 2.12 14.94 1.34
N SER A 64 2.59 14.47 0.19
CA SER A 64 2.07 13.27 -0.46
C SER A 64 3.16 12.23 -0.65
N LEU A 65 2.77 10.96 -0.64
CA LEU A 65 3.63 9.80 -0.82
C LEU A 65 3.06 8.93 -1.94
N LEU A 66 3.83 8.75 -3.00
CA LEU A 66 3.52 7.77 -4.03
C LEU A 66 4.06 6.40 -3.63
N THR A 67 3.19 5.40 -3.63
CA THR A 67 3.54 4.00 -3.35
C THR A 67 3.33 3.19 -4.63
N LEU A 68 4.33 2.41 -5.02
CA LEU A 68 4.22 1.45 -6.12
C LEU A 68 4.44 0.04 -5.59
N THR A 69 3.46 -0.83 -5.81
CA THR A 69 3.50 -2.22 -5.38
C THR A 69 3.07 -3.15 -6.51
N LEU A 70 3.81 -4.22 -6.71
CA LEU A 70 3.43 -5.30 -7.61
C LEU A 70 2.86 -6.46 -6.79
N VAL A 71 1.67 -6.92 -7.16
CA VAL A 71 1.00 -8.08 -6.57
C VAL A 71 0.70 -9.08 -7.68
N THR A 72 1.10 -10.34 -7.48
CA THR A 72 0.82 -11.43 -8.43
C THR A 72 -0.21 -12.35 -7.82
N ASP A 73 -1.30 -12.59 -8.54
CA ASP A 73 -2.33 -13.53 -8.11
C ASP A 73 -1.83 -14.96 -8.31
N THR A 74 -1.55 -15.67 -7.21
CA THR A 74 -1.14 -17.07 -7.27
C THR A 74 -2.25 -18.02 -6.83
N ASN A 75 -3.45 -17.49 -6.58
CA ASN A 75 -4.59 -18.29 -6.15
C ASN A 75 -5.32 -18.88 -7.36
N PRO A 76 -5.34 -20.21 -7.54
CA PRO A 76 -5.97 -20.85 -8.70
C PRO A 76 -7.51 -20.82 -8.67
N PHE A 77 -8.11 -20.24 -7.62
CA PHE A 77 -9.56 -20.18 -7.42
C PHE A 77 -10.13 -18.77 -7.53
N THR A 78 -9.28 -17.75 -7.65
CA THR A 78 -9.68 -16.34 -7.77
C THR A 78 -8.82 -15.67 -8.82
N ASN A 79 -9.39 -14.76 -9.62
CA ASN A 79 -8.64 -13.89 -10.53
C ASN A 79 -8.59 -12.45 -9.99
N ARG A 80 -8.28 -12.31 -8.70
CA ARG A 80 -8.40 -11.04 -7.98
C ARG A 80 -7.30 -10.90 -6.95
N THR A 81 -6.60 -9.77 -7.02
CA THR A 81 -5.62 -9.36 -6.00
C THR A 81 -6.19 -8.23 -5.16
N SER A 82 -5.64 -8.04 -3.97
CA SER A 82 -5.94 -6.86 -3.17
C SER A 82 -4.78 -6.38 -2.31
N LEU A 83 -4.82 -5.09 -1.97
CA LEU A 83 -3.80 -4.43 -1.20
C LEU A 83 -4.42 -3.49 -0.17
N TRP A 84 -3.86 -3.47 1.03
CA TRP A 84 -4.32 -2.66 2.16
C TRP A 84 -3.22 -1.69 2.58
N PHE A 85 -3.62 -0.46 2.88
CA PHE A 85 -2.77 0.50 3.60
C PHE A 85 -3.30 0.70 5.01
N LEU A 86 -2.39 0.77 5.95
CA LEU A 86 -2.66 1.17 7.32
C LEU A 86 -1.73 2.30 7.71
N VAL A 87 -2.26 3.37 8.29
CA VAL A 87 -1.45 4.44 8.89
C VAL A 87 -1.72 4.45 10.38
N ASN A 88 -0.70 4.20 11.20
CA ASN A 88 -0.85 4.08 12.66
C ASN A 88 -2.01 3.15 13.07
N ASN A 89 -2.08 1.96 12.45
CA ASN A 89 -3.16 0.96 12.60
C ASN A 89 -4.56 1.39 12.12
N GLN A 90 -4.74 2.60 11.59
CA GLN A 90 -5.98 2.94 10.90
C GLN A 90 -5.98 2.34 9.50
N ARG A 91 -6.90 1.39 9.27
CA ARG A 91 -7.03 0.69 8.01
C ARG A 91 -7.83 1.52 7.02
N PHE A 92 -7.27 1.70 5.83
CA PHE A 92 -8.00 2.23 4.67
C PHE A 92 -8.64 1.07 3.90
N ALA A 93 -9.72 1.36 3.17
CA ALA A 93 -10.46 0.36 2.41
C ALA A 93 -9.52 -0.48 1.52
N PRO A 94 -9.80 -1.77 1.31
CA PRO A 94 -8.96 -2.59 0.45
C PRO A 94 -9.04 -2.11 -1.01
N PHE A 95 -7.88 -1.95 -1.64
CA PHE A 95 -7.76 -1.70 -3.07
C PHE A 95 -7.75 -3.05 -3.76
N THR A 96 -8.72 -3.29 -4.62
CA THR A 96 -8.89 -4.59 -5.26
C THR A 96 -8.84 -4.42 -6.77
N ALA A 97 -8.13 -5.31 -7.45
CA ALA A 97 -8.09 -5.33 -8.90
C ALA A 97 -8.14 -6.77 -9.41
N ASP A 98 -8.83 -6.95 -10.54
CA ASP A 98 -8.89 -8.23 -11.24
C ASP A 98 -7.56 -8.48 -11.97
N ALA A 99 -6.99 -9.65 -11.73
CA ALA A 99 -5.80 -10.14 -12.41
C ALA A 99 -6.20 -10.97 -13.65
N GLU A 100 -5.27 -11.14 -14.58
CA GLU A 100 -5.41 -12.19 -15.61
C GLU A 100 -5.30 -13.58 -14.93
N GLU A 101 -5.93 -14.59 -15.52
CA GLU A 101 -6.01 -15.97 -14.99
C GLU A 101 -4.65 -16.47 -14.45
N ASP A 102 -4.69 -17.22 -13.34
CA ASP A 102 -3.61 -17.95 -12.67
C ASP A 102 -2.18 -17.40 -12.94
N ASN A 103 -1.66 -16.54 -12.04
CA ASN A 103 -0.38 -15.81 -12.12
C ASN A 103 -0.41 -14.45 -12.82
N GLY A 104 -1.59 -13.83 -12.97
CA GLY A 104 -1.68 -12.45 -13.41
C GLY A 104 -1.05 -11.46 -12.42
N THR A 105 -0.23 -10.53 -12.91
CA THR A 105 0.37 -9.45 -12.09
C THR A 105 -0.36 -8.13 -12.28
N VAL A 106 -0.68 -7.49 -11.15
CA VAL A 106 -1.22 -6.13 -11.07
C VAL A 106 -0.20 -5.20 -10.41
N SER A 107 -0.01 -4.03 -11.02
CA SER A 107 0.75 -2.91 -10.46
C SER A 107 -0.21 -1.92 -9.80
N TYR A 108 -0.01 -1.66 -8.51
CA TYR A 108 -0.75 -0.67 -7.73
C TYR A 108 0.10 0.58 -7.58
N SER A 109 -0.40 1.72 -8.07
CA SER A 109 0.19 3.05 -7.95
C SER A 109 -0.73 3.94 -7.13
N ILE A 110 -0.42 4.12 -5.84
CA ILE A 110 -1.33 4.77 -4.90
C ILE A 110 -0.66 5.98 -4.26
N THR A 111 -1.32 7.13 -4.38
CA THR A 111 -0.87 8.39 -3.77
C THR A 111 -1.58 8.62 -2.45
N LEU A 112 -0.83 8.60 -1.35
CA LEU A 112 -1.31 8.96 -0.02
C LEU A 112 -1.05 10.45 0.21
N SER A 113 -2.10 11.25 0.45
CA SER A 113 -2.00 12.68 0.74
C SER A 113 -2.32 12.94 2.21
N PHE A 114 -1.33 13.36 2.98
CA PHE A 114 -1.47 13.56 4.43
C PHE A 114 -2.03 14.95 4.71
N VAL A 115 -3.22 15.03 5.30
CA VAL A 115 -3.93 16.27 5.64
C VAL A 115 -3.98 16.52 7.14
#